data_AF-A0A5J5FUW3-F1
#
_entry.id   AF-A0A5J5FUW3-F1
#
_cell.length_a   1.000
_cell.length_b   1.000
_cell.length_c   1.000
_cell.angle_alpha   90.00
_cell.angle_beta   90.00
_cell.angle_gamma   90.00
#
_symmetry.space_group_name_H-M   'P 1'
#
loop_
_entity.id
_entity.type
_entity.pdbx_description
1 polymer ?
#
loop_
_entity_poly.entity_id
_entity_poly.type
_entity_poly.pdbx_seq_one_letter_code
_entity_poly.pdbx_strand_id
1 'polypeptide(L)'
;MHQKLMEDTFRRLQDELSPVAGIRLSLSPAECERLFPVMERHHLAYDRRVSLLAIQTILIQAARRHQECAQGHPELVRAILDGDYLYSFYLQYALKYQELDLVAYLAPHVKKLQIRRAAGELEEPDWASLFSRYLEKESKAAPPKLANHAIGQVV
;
A
#
# COMPACT_ATOMS: atom_id res chain seq x y z
N MET A 1 -13.70 6.73 -12.75
CA MET A 1 -12.21 6.75 -12.68
C MET A 1 -11.69 5.81 -11.59
N HIS A 2 -12.23 5.90 -10.36
CA HIS A 2 -11.82 5.04 -9.23
C HIS A 2 -12.04 3.54 -9.45
N GLN A 3 -13.15 3.14 -10.09
CA GLN A 3 -13.41 1.74 -10.42
C GLN A 3 -12.29 1.12 -11.27
N LYS A 4 -11.90 1.80 -12.36
CA LYS A 4 -10.80 1.34 -13.22
C LYS A 4 -9.47 1.23 -12.45
N LEU A 5 -9.18 2.20 -11.58
CA LEU A 5 -8.00 2.14 -10.72
C LEU A 5 -8.00 0.89 -9.82
N MET A 6 -9.13 0.58 -9.19
CA MET A 6 -9.27 -0.64 -8.38
C MET A 6 -9.08 -1.90 -9.24
N GLU A 7 -9.78 -2.00 -10.36
CA GLU A 7 -9.69 -3.14 -11.28
C GLU A 7 -8.26 -3.38 -11.77
N ASP A 8 -7.58 -2.32 -12.21
CA ASP A 8 -6.19 -2.41 -12.70
C ASP A 8 -5.22 -2.74 -11.56
N THR A 9 -5.46 -2.25 -10.34
CA THR A 9 -4.70 -2.65 -9.14
C THR A 9 -4.89 -4.13 -8.82
N PHE A 10 -6.11 -4.64 -8.76
CA PHE A 10 -6.36 -6.06 -8.45
C PHE A 10 -5.86 -6.99 -9.54
N ARG A 11 -5.99 -6.60 -10.82
CA ARG A 11 -5.40 -7.35 -11.94
C ARG A 11 -3.89 -7.45 -11.80
N ARG A 12 -3.22 -6.31 -11.59
CA ARG A 12 -1.76 -6.26 -11.39
C ARG A 12 -1.32 -7.10 -10.19
N LEU A 13 -2.01 -7.00 -9.06
CA LEU A 13 -1.72 -7.83 -7.90
C LEU A 13 -1.86 -9.33 -8.22
N GLN A 14 -2.92 -9.71 -8.93
CA GLN A 14 -3.18 -11.11 -9.27
C GLN A 14 -2.13 -11.70 -10.22
N ASP A 15 -1.59 -10.89 -11.13
CA ASP A 15 -0.53 -11.28 -12.07
C ASP A 15 0.83 -11.48 -11.38
N GLU A 16 1.08 -10.74 -10.29
CA GLU A 16 2.35 -10.80 -9.54
C GLU A 16 2.34 -11.84 -8.42
N LEU A 17 1.17 -12.18 -7.88
CA LEU A 17 1.04 -13.19 -6.82
C LEU A 17 1.38 -14.58 -7.36
N SER A 18 2.10 -15.35 -6.55
CA SER A 18 2.33 -16.76 -6.87
C SER A 18 0.99 -17.51 -6.89
N PRO A 19 0.61 -18.15 -8.01
CA PRO A 19 -0.65 -18.89 -8.09
C PRO A 19 -0.66 -20.08 -7.12
N VAL A 20 0.51 -20.62 -6.77
CA VAL A 20 0.66 -21.73 -5.82
C VAL A 20 0.27 -21.32 -4.39
N ALA A 21 0.39 -20.04 -4.04
CA ALA A 21 -0.08 -19.55 -2.74
C ALA A 21 -1.60 -19.67 -2.59
N GLY A 22 -2.35 -19.62 -3.71
CA GLY A 22 -3.81 -19.69 -3.70
C GLY A 22 -4.49 -18.52 -2.96
N ILE A 23 -3.76 -17.43 -2.73
CA ILE A 23 -4.26 -16.24 -2.03
C ILE A 23 -5.07 -15.40 -3.01
N ARG A 24 -6.28 -15.02 -2.60
CA ARG A 24 -7.09 -14.02 -3.30
C ARG A 24 -7.08 -12.73 -2.49
N LEU A 25 -6.55 -11.67 -3.08
CA LEU A 25 -6.58 -10.34 -2.49
C LEU A 25 -7.92 -9.67 -2.79
N SER A 26 -8.47 -9.01 -1.78
CA SER A 26 -9.69 -8.23 -1.89
C SER A 26 -9.65 -7.11 -0.86
N LEU A 27 -10.16 -5.94 -1.22
CA LEU A 27 -10.56 -4.91 -0.28
C LEU A 27 -11.99 -4.53 -0.56
N SER A 28 -12.70 -4.06 0.46
CA SER A 28 -13.99 -3.41 0.23
C SER A 28 -13.78 -2.09 -0.53
N PRO A 29 -14.76 -1.64 -1.35
CA PRO A 29 -14.67 -0.35 -2.03
C PRO A 29 -14.36 0.80 -1.07
N ALA A 30 -14.98 0.80 0.11
CA ALA A 30 -14.76 1.81 1.15
C ALA A 30 -13.30 1.89 1.62
N GLU A 31 -12.57 0.77 1.65
CA GLU A 31 -11.16 0.76 2.05
C GLU A 31 -10.24 1.29 0.96
N CYS A 32 -10.55 1.00 -0.30
CA CYS A 32 -9.86 1.58 -1.45
C CYS A 32 -10.09 3.09 -1.51
N GLU A 33 -11.33 3.51 -1.28
CA GLU A 33 -11.76 4.91 -1.37
C GLU A 33 -11.05 5.83 -0.38
N ARG A 34 -10.62 5.32 0.77
CA ARG A 34 -9.85 6.10 1.76
C ARG A 34 -8.56 6.71 1.20
N LEU A 35 -7.93 6.07 0.21
CA LEU A 35 -6.68 6.55 -0.35
C LEU A 35 -6.87 7.45 -1.58
N PHE A 36 -8.03 7.48 -2.22
CA PHE A 36 -8.24 8.28 -3.43
C PHE A 36 -8.06 9.79 -3.20
N PRO A 37 -8.63 10.41 -2.14
CA PRO A 37 -8.44 11.84 -1.89
C PRO A 37 -6.96 12.20 -1.69
N VAL A 38 -6.18 11.28 -1.10
CA VAL A 38 -4.73 11.43 -0.91
C VAL A 38 -4.03 11.44 -2.27
N MET A 39 -4.28 10.45 -3.11
CA MET A 39 -3.66 10.37 -4.45
C MET A 39 -4.02 11.56 -5.35
N GLU A 40 -5.26 12.04 -5.27
CA GLU A 40 -5.75 13.17 -6.06
C GLU A 40 -5.09 14.48 -5.65
N ARG A 41 -4.99 14.74 -4.34
CA ARG A 41 -4.31 15.93 -3.78
C ARG A 41 -2.86 16.05 -4.25
N HIS A 42 -2.16 14.93 -4.38
CA HIS A 42 -0.75 14.90 -4.76
C HIS A 42 -0.53 14.77 -6.28
N HIS A 43 -1.60 14.80 -7.09
CA HIS A 43 -1.55 14.72 -8.55
C HIS A 43 -0.67 13.57 -9.08
N LEU A 44 -0.72 12.41 -8.41
CA LEU A 44 0.15 11.29 -8.73
C LEU A 44 -0.10 10.76 -10.15
N ALA A 45 0.96 10.30 -10.82
CA ALA A 45 0.85 9.56 -12.06
C ALA A 45 -0.01 8.29 -11.86
N TYR A 46 -0.76 7.90 -12.89
CA TYR A 46 -1.71 6.79 -12.78
C TYR A 46 -1.06 5.48 -12.31
N ASP A 47 0.08 5.11 -12.90
CA ASP A 47 0.80 3.89 -12.50
C ASP A 47 1.25 3.90 -11.04
N ARG A 48 1.64 5.08 -10.53
CA ARG A 48 1.99 5.22 -9.13
C ARG A 48 0.77 5.05 -8.22
N ARG A 49 -0.39 5.59 -8.60
CA ARG A 49 -1.65 5.36 -7.88
C ARG A 49 -1.98 3.87 -7.78
N VAL A 50 -1.81 3.13 -8.88
CA VAL A 50 -1.99 1.68 -8.92
C VAL A 50 -1.06 1.00 -7.91
N SER A 51 0.22 1.37 -7.91
CA SER A 51 1.23 0.80 -7.00
C SER A 51 0.96 1.11 -5.53
N LEU A 52 0.55 2.34 -5.19
CA LEU A 52 0.23 2.72 -3.81
C LEU A 52 -1.00 1.98 -3.29
N LEU A 53 -2.06 1.86 -4.11
CA LEU A 53 -3.25 1.11 -3.75
C LEU A 53 -2.94 -0.39 -3.58
N ALA A 54 -2.06 -0.93 -4.44
CA ALA A 54 -1.60 -2.30 -4.32
C ALA A 54 -0.85 -2.54 -3.00
N ILE A 55 0.09 -1.66 -2.65
CA ILE A 55 0.84 -1.74 -1.38
C ILE A 55 -0.11 -1.69 -0.18
N GLN A 56 -1.06 -0.75 -0.14
CA GLN A 56 -2.05 -0.70 0.93
C GLN A 56 -2.84 -2.01 1.00
N THR A 57 -3.29 -2.53 -0.14
CA THR A 57 -4.04 -3.79 -0.23
C THR A 57 -3.27 -4.96 0.37
N ILE A 58 -2.01 -5.12 -0.02
CA ILE A 58 -1.16 -6.20 0.49
C ILE A 58 -1.00 -6.06 2.01
N LEU A 59 -0.72 -4.85 2.51
CA LEU A 59 -0.50 -4.60 3.94
C LEU A 59 -1.75 -4.89 4.77
N ILE A 60 -2.93 -4.42 4.34
CA ILE A 60 -4.20 -4.69 5.04
C ILE A 60 -4.49 -6.20 5.05
N GLN A 61 -4.31 -6.88 3.91
CA GLN A 61 -4.60 -8.31 3.82
C GLN A 61 -3.61 -9.17 4.60
N ALA A 62 -2.31 -8.84 4.57
CA ALA A 62 -1.30 -9.49 5.42
C ALA A 62 -1.69 -9.39 6.89
N ALA A 63 -2.10 -8.18 7.28
CA ALA A 63 -2.52 -7.90 8.62
C ALA A 63 -3.77 -8.74 8.99
N ARG A 64 -4.81 -8.78 8.16
CA ARG A 64 -6.00 -9.59 8.44
C ARG A 64 -5.71 -11.08 8.63
N ARG A 65 -4.82 -11.65 7.83
CA ARG A 65 -4.44 -13.07 7.97
C ARG A 65 -3.85 -13.37 9.34
N HIS A 66 -3.02 -12.49 9.87
CA HIS A 66 -2.50 -12.62 11.23
C HIS A 66 -3.52 -12.34 12.34
N GLN A 67 -4.62 -11.63 12.06
CA GLN A 67 -5.72 -11.45 13.04
C GLN A 67 -6.60 -12.68 13.20
N GLU A 68 -6.78 -13.44 12.12
CA GLU A 68 -7.57 -14.69 12.11
C GLU A 68 -6.84 -15.84 12.86
N CYS A 69 -5.61 -15.61 13.29
CA CYS A 69 -4.77 -16.58 14.01
C CYS A 69 -5.21 -16.74 15.47
N ALA A 70 -6.34 -17.42 15.70
CA ALA A 70 -6.78 -17.87 17.02
C ALA A 70 -6.38 -19.32 17.30
N GLN A 71 -6.10 -19.67 18.55
CA GLN A 71 -5.88 -21.05 18.95
C GLN A 71 -7.10 -21.92 18.59
N GLY A 72 -6.85 -23.07 17.95
CA GLY A 72 -7.90 -23.98 17.50
C GLY A 72 -8.53 -23.63 16.14
N HIS A 73 -8.09 -22.56 15.47
CA HIS A 73 -8.55 -22.27 14.12
C HIS A 73 -8.01 -23.33 13.14
N PRO A 74 -8.87 -24.00 12.34
CA PRO A 74 -8.44 -25.10 11.46
C PRO A 74 -7.42 -24.67 10.40
N GLU A 75 -7.46 -23.40 9.99
CA GLU A 75 -6.53 -22.82 9.01
C GLU A 75 -5.41 -22.00 9.66
N LEU A 76 -5.12 -22.17 10.96
CA LEU A 76 -4.14 -21.35 11.68
C LEU A 76 -2.77 -21.30 10.98
N VAL A 77 -2.23 -22.47 10.61
CA VAL A 77 -0.93 -22.55 9.92
C VAL A 77 -0.98 -21.80 8.60
N ARG A 78 -2.07 -21.95 7.83
CA ARG A 78 -2.25 -21.27 6.55
C ARG A 78 -2.34 -19.76 6.74
N ALA A 79 -3.10 -19.28 7.72
CA ALA A 79 -3.26 -17.86 8.01
C ALA A 79 -1.92 -17.21 8.40
N ILE A 80 -1.08 -17.91 9.18
CA ILE A 80 0.28 -17.46 9.50
C ILE A 80 1.12 -17.32 8.22
N LEU A 81 1.18 -18.40 7.43
CA LEU A 81 2.00 -18.46 6.21
C LEU A 81 1.55 -17.47 5.14
N ASP A 82 0.24 -17.31 4.94
CA ASP A 82 -0.34 -16.32 4.02
C ASP A 82 0.06 -14.90 4.46
N GLY A 83 -0.01 -14.59 5.76
CA GLY A 83 0.39 -13.27 6.28
C GLY A 83 1.88 -13.00 6.09
N ASP A 84 2.74 -13.97 6.39
CA ASP A 84 4.20 -13.85 6.21
C ASP A 84 4.60 -13.73 4.73
N TYR A 85 3.92 -14.51 3.88
CA TYR A 85 4.06 -14.40 2.44
C TYR A 85 3.67 -13.01 1.96
N LEU A 86 2.53 -12.45 2.41
CA LEU A 86 2.08 -11.13 1.98
C LEU A 86 2.99 -10.01 2.45
N TYR A 87 3.56 -10.08 3.67
CA TYR A 87 4.57 -9.11 4.11
C TYR A 87 5.84 -9.17 3.25
N SER A 88 6.27 -10.36 2.85
CA SER A 88 7.40 -10.53 1.94
C SER A 88 7.07 -10.04 0.52
N PHE A 89 5.87 -10.33 0.04
CA PHE A 89 5.36 -9.91 -1.26
C PHE A 89 5.24 -8.39 -1.37
N TYR A 90 4.81 -7.70 -0.31
CA TYR A 90 4.79 -6.23 -0.25
C TYR A 90 6.17 -5.64 -0.53
N LEU A 91 7.24 -6.19 0.07
CA LEU A 91 8.61 -5.70 -0.14
C LEU A 91 9.07 -5.94 -1.59
N GLN A 92 8.78 -7.11 -2.15
CA GLN A 92 9.12 -7.45 -3.54
C GLN A 92 8.36 -6.55 -4.53
N TYR A 93 7.07 -6.34 -4.29
CA TYR A 93 6.22 -5.46 -5.08
C TYR A 93 6.74 -4.02 -5.04
N ALA A 94 6.99 -3.48 -3.84
CA ALA A 94 7.51 -2.13 -3.70
C ALA A 94 8.88 -1.95 -4.36
N LEU A 95 9.76 -2.96 -4.30
CA LEU A 95 11.03 -2.95 -5.03
C LEU A 95 10.80 -2.88 -6.55
N LYS A 96 9.91 -3.71 -7.10
CA LYS A 96 9.60 -3.75 -8.53
C LYS A 96 9.08 -2.41 -9.06
N TYR A 97 8.25 -1.73 -8.28
CA TYR A 97 7.64 -0.45 -8.64
C TYR A 97 8.38 0.77 -8.08
N GLN A 98 9.61 0.60 -7.58
CA GLN A 98 10.50 1.67 -7.11
C GLN A 98 9.94 2.50 -5.94
N GLU A 99 9.13 1.90 -5.06
CA GLU A 99 8.56 2.55 -3.87
C GLU A 99 9.37 2.25 -2.60
N LEU A 100 10.71 2.20 -2.70
CA LEU A 100 11.59 1.85 -1.57
C LEU A 100 11.59 2.91 -0.47
N ASP A 101 11.46 4.19 -0.82
CA ASP A 101 11.36 5.26 0.17
C ASP A 101 10.06 5.17 0.98
N LEU A 102 8.97 4.75 0.33
CA LEU A 102 7.72 4.44 1.02
C LEU A 102 7.91 3.23 1.95
N VAL A 103 8.65 2.20 1.51
CA VAL A 103 8.97 1.06 2.38
C VAL A 103 9.73 1.49 3.63
N ALA A 104 10.77 2.30 3.46
CA ALA A 104 11.56 2.82 4.57
C ALA A 104 10.70 3.65 5.53
N TYR A 105 9.76 4.43 5.00
CA TYR A 105 8.79 5.18 5.79
C TYR A 105 7.81 4.28 6.55
N LEU A 106 7.24 3.26 5.90
CA LEU A 106 6.20 2.40 6.47
C LEU A 106 6.74 1.32 7.42
N ALA A 107 7.99 0.86 7.24
CA ALA A 107 8.61 -0.21 8.02
C ALA A 107 8.42 -0.08 9.55
N PRO A 108 8.70 1.08 10.20
CA PRO A 108 8.45 1.22 11.64
C PRO A 108 6.97 1.11 12.01
N HIS A 109 6.05 1.55 11.15
CA HIS A 109 4.60 1.45 11.38
C HIS A 109 4.10 0.01 11.26
N VAL A 110 4.55 -0.70 10.22
CA VAL A 110 4.27 -2.13 10.04
C VAL A 110 4.77 -2.93 11.24
N LYS A 111 6.01 -2.66 11.69
CA LYS A 111 6.57 -3.38 12.84
C LYS A 111 5.82 -3.09 14.13
N LYS A 112 5.44 -1.83 14.38
CA LYS A 112 4.61 -1.46 15.54
C LYS A 112 3.24 -2.15 15.50
N LEU A 113 2.60 -2.23 14.32
CA LEU A 113 1.35 -2.96 14.17
C LEU A 113 1.50 -4.44 14.56
N GLN A 114 2.54 -5.12 14.04
CA GLN A 114 2.82 -6.51 14.37
C GLN A 114 3.04 -6.72 15.88
N ILE A 115 3.80 -5.83 16.54
CA ILE A 115 4.05 -5.90 17.99
C ILE A 115 2.77 -5.70 18.79
N ARG A 116 1.97 -4.66 18.48
CA ARG A 116 0.71 -4.36 19.16
C ARG A 116 -0.25 -5.55 19.08
N ARG A 117 -0.34 -6.18 17.92
CA ARG A 117 -1.18 -7.37 17.73
C ARG A 117 -0.70 -8.59 18.47
N ALA A 118 0.61 -8.81 18.53
CA ALA A 118 1.17 -9.87 19.37
C ALA A 118 0.86 -9.64 20.86
N ALA A 119 0.65 -8.38 21.27
CA ALA A 119 0.18 -8.00 22.60
C ALA A 119 -1.35 -8.04 22.77
N GLY A 120 -2.11 -8.45 21.76
CA GLY A 120 -3.58 -8.55 21.79
C GLY A 120 -4.33 -7.28 21.39
N GLU A 121 -3.64 -6.23 20.94
CA GLU A 121 -4.27 -5.00 20.47
C GLU A 121 -4.69 -5.12 18.99
N LEU A 122 -5.98 -4.92 18.71
CA LEU A 122 -6.56 -5.13 17.38
C LEU A 122 -6.77 -3.83 16.57
N GLU A 123 -6.22 -2.71 17.03
CA GLU A 123 -6.40 -1.42 16.35
C GLU A 123 -5.60 -1.36 15.04
N GLU A 124 -6.33 -1.20 13.93
CA GLU A 124 -5.75 -0.99 12.60
C GLU A 124 -5.12 0.41 12.50
N PRO A 125 -3.95 0.55 11.86
CA PRO A 125 -3.41 1.86 11.55
C PRO A 125 -4.26 2.51 10.44
N ASP A 126 -4.39 3.83 10.52
CA ASP A 126 -4.93 4.60 9.41
C ASP A 126 -3.89 4.68 8.27
N TRP A 127 -3.95 3.69 7.38
CA TRP A 127 -3.07 3.60 6.21
C TRP A 127 -3.17 4.83 5.31
N ALA A 128 -4.37 5.39 5.10
CA ALA A 128 -4.53 6.58 4.26
C ALA A 128 -3.80 7.79 4.85
N SER A 129 -3.88 7.98 6.18
CA SER A 129 -3.12 9.02 6.89
C SER A 129 -1.61 8.81 6.82
N LEU A 130 -1.14 7.56 6.91
CA LEU A 130 0.29 7.25 6.76
C LEU A 130 0.80 7.58 5.35
N PHE A 131 0.05 7.20 4.31
CA PHE A 131 0.40 7.52 2.93
C PHE A 131 0.34 9.03 2.66
N SER A 132 -0.66 9.75 3.19
CA SER A 132 -0.73 11.22 3.09
C SER A 132 0.53 11.87 3.67
N ARG A 133 0.91 11.49 4.89
CA ARG A 133 2.10 12.03 5.56
C ARG A 133 3.39 11.71 4.81
N TYR A 134 3.50 10.51 4.22
CA TYR A 134 4.63 10.17 3.37
C TYR A 134 4.70 11.09 2.14
N LEU A 135 3.60 11.23 1.39
CA LEU A 135 3.56 12.03 0.17
C LEU A 135 3.76 13.54 0.45
N GLU A 136 3.32 14.02 1.61
CA GLU A 136 3.60 15.38 2.09
C GLU A 136 5.09 15.59 2.41
N LYS A 137 5.76 14.57 2.97
CA LYS A 137 7.20 14.62 3.22
C LYS A 137 7.97 14.60 1.91
N GLU A 138 7.57 13.73 0.98
CA GLU A 138 8.18 13.59 -0.34
C GLU A 138 8.07 14.89 -1.15
N SER A 139 6.90 15.53 -1.17
CA SER A 139 6.70 16.78 -1.92
C SER A 139 7.53 17.93 -1.38
N LYS A 140 7.79 17.97 -0.06
CA LYS A 140 8.67 18.97 0.58
C LYS A 140 10.15 18.71 0.34
N ALA A 141 10.54 17.46 0.11
CA ALA A 141 11.92 17.07 -0.18
C ALA A 141 12.29 17.25 -1.66
N ALA A 142 11.29 17.31 -2.55
CA ALA A 142 11.52 17.61 -3.96
C ALA A 142 11.97 19.08 -4.14
N PRO A 143 13.05 19.34 -4.91
CA PRO A 143 13.43 20.72 -5.22
C PRO A 143 12.29 21.42 -5.97
N PRO A 144 12.07 22.73 -5.74
CA PRO A 144 11.06 23.48 -6.48
C PRO A 144 11.37 23.35 -7.97
N LYS A 145 10.41 22.85 -8.75
CA LYS A 145 10.51 22.86 -10.21
C LYS A 145 10.67 24.32 -10.62
N LEU A 146 11.86 24.69 -11.11
CA LEU A 146 12.11 26.00 -11.70
C LEU A 146 11.04 26.24 -12.75
N ALA A 147 10.25 27.30 -12.54
CA ALA A 147 9.30 27.78 -13.53
C ALA A 147 10.12 28.18 -14.77
N ASN A 148 10.10 27.35 -15.81
CA ASN A 148 10.71 27.68 -17.08
C ASN A 148 10.10 28.99 -17.58
N HIS A 149 10.98 29.98 -17.75
CA HIS A 149 10.69 31.30 -18.24
C HIS A 149 10.02 31.24 -19.61
N ALA A 150 8.80 31.76 -19.70
CA ALA A 150 8.29 32.34 -20.94
C ALA A 150 8.55 33.85 -20.88
N ILE A 151 9.78 34.27 -21.17
CA ILE A 151 10.04 35.62 -21.68
C ILE A 151 10.43 35.44 -23.12
N GLY A 152 9.45 35.60 -24.00
CA GLY A 152 9.64 35.51 -25.44
C GLY A 152 8.53 36.26 -26.15
N GLN A 153 8.52 37.58 -26.03
CA GLN A 153 7.93 38.50 -27.03
C GLN A 153 8.60 39.88 -26.93
N VAL A 154 9.61 40.12 -27.77
CA VAL A 154 9.84 41.43 -28.40
C VAL A 154 10.29 41.14 -29.83
N VAL A 155 9.39 41.33 -30.78
CA VAL A 155 9.68 41.74 -32.16
C VAL A 155 8.67 42.84 -32.48
#